data_AF-A0A151BAM6-F1
#
_entry.id   AF-A0A151BAM6-F1
#
_cell.length_a   1.000
_cell.length_b   1.000
_cell.length_c   1.000
_cell.angle_alpha   90.00
_cell.angle_beta   90.00
_cell.angle_gamma   90.00
#
_symmetry.space_group_name_H-M   'P 1'
#
loop_
_entity.id
_entity.type
_entity.pdbx_description
1 polymer ?
#
loop_
_entity_poly.entity_id
_entity_poly.type
_entity_poly.pdbx_seq_one_letter_code
_entity_poly.pdbx_strand_id
1 'polypeptide(L)'
;MVRLPVEERIVELPEGVTASYEGGVLTVKGPRGELRRNLAHAGVEIKVSDGKVVVRREWAGKRERSMIGTVAAHVKNMALGVSRGFTYKLKIVSSHFPITVKVSDGKVYIENFIGERRPRTAKIVGDVKVKVEGEDVIVQGINLEDVSRQPPTSSRQPKSGRKTPGSSSTASTSTRKPWRDKQEMAKPKIPEAEKARRSLSKKIRQTKAGKPRFIRQESWRYKRVKPAWRKPRGIDSRMRRSKKGWPASPSTGYRTPKSIRSLHPSGFSEALVHRVEDLKGLNPQTHAVRIAGSVGKRKRVEIFREAESLGLKVLNPPKIVEAGKGEAG
;
A
#
# COMPACT_ATOMS: atom_id res chain seq x y z
N MET A 1 -5.45 32.08 7.77
CA MET A 1 -5.26 31.74 6.34
C MET A 1 -6.45 32.29 5.60
N VAL A 2 -6.26 33.40 4.88
CA VAL A 2 -7.36 34.14 4.24
C VAL A 2 -7.93 33.27 3.11
N ARG A 3 -9.24 33.03 3.14
CA ARG A 3 -9.95 32.43 2.00
C ARG A 3 -10.03 33.52 0.95
N LEU A 4 -9.39 33.32 -0.21
CA LEU A 4 -9.64 34.21 -1.33
C LEU A 4 -11.10 34.01 -1.77
N PRO A 5 -11.86 35.09 -2.00
CA PRO A 5 -13.28 35.00 -2.31
C PRO A 5 -13.51 34.26 -3.64
N VAL A 6 -12.59 34.41 -4.60
CA VAL A 6 -12.59 33.72 -5.89
C VAL A 6 -11.18 33.28 -6.21
N GLU A 7 -11.00 32.00 -6.55
CA GLU A 7 -9.78 31.52 -7.20
C GLU A 7 -10.15 31.02 -8.58
N GLU A 8 -9.50 31.57 -9.61
CA GLU A 8 -9.69 31.17 -11.00
C GLU A 8 -8.36 30.88 -11.68
N ARG A 9 -8.40 30.00 -12.67
CA ARG A 9 -7.25 29.70 -13.52
C ARG A 9 -7.68 29.60 -14.97
N ILE A 10 -7.04 30.42 -15.79
CA ILE A 10 -7.30 30.55 -17.21
C ILE A 10 -6.31 29.68 -17.97
N VAL A 11 -6.81 28.88 -18.91
CA VAL A 11 -6.00 28.06 -19.83
C VAL A 11 -6.33 28.49 -21.25
N GLU A 12 -5.32 28.93 -21.99
CA GLU A 12 -5.46 29.32 -23.40
C GLU A 12 -5.35 28.07 -24.29
N LEU A 13 -6.26 27.93 -25.25
CA LEU A 13 -6.29 26.84 -26.22
C LEU A 13 -5.50 27.25 -27.49
N PRO A 14 -4.69 26.34 -28.07
CA PRO A 14 -4.00 26.62 -29.32
C PRO A 14 -4.97 26.62 -30.51
N GLU A 15 -4.57 27.26 -31.61
CA GLU A 15 -5.36 27.36 -32.84
C GLU A 15 -5.79 25.97 -33.36
N GLY A 16 -7.06 25.85 -33.76
CA GLY A 16 -7.64 24.59 -34.26
C GLY A 16 -8.06 23.59 -33.18
N VAL A 17 -8.06 23.98 -31.89
CA VAL A 17 -8.55 23.15 -30.78
C VAL A 17 -9.88 23.70 -30.24
N THR A 18 -10.90 22.85 -30.20
CA THR A 18 -12.22 23.16 -29.62
C THR A 18 -12.44 22.34 -28.36
N ALA A 19 -13.04 22.95 -27.33
CA ALA A 19 -13.37 22.29 -26.07
C ALA A 19 -14.87 22.44 -25.77
N SER A 20 -15.53 21.37 -25.34
CA SER A 20 -16.89 21.39 -24.83
C SER A 20 -16.96 20.77 -23.44
N TYR A 21 -17.84 21.30 -22.60
CA TYR A 21 -18.05 20.81 -21.23
C TYR A 21 -19.53 20.57 -20.97
N GLU A 22 -19.92 19.31 -20.82
CA GLU A 22 -21.31 18.89 -20.63
C GLU A 22 -21.39 17.86 -19.50
N GLY A 23 -22.29 18.08 -18.53
CA GLY A 23 -22.62 17.08 -17.50
C GLY A 23 -21.44 16.58 -16.65
N GLY A 24 -20.37 17.38 -16.51
CA GLY A 24 -19.16 16.96 -15.79
C GLY A 24 -18.11 16.27 -16.65
N VAL A 25 -18.33 16.11 -17.96
CA VAL A 25 -17.37 15.55 -18.92
C VAL A 25 -16.82 16.67 -19.81
N LEU A 26 -15.49 16.78 -19.84
CA LEU A 26 -14.76 17.69 -20.73
C LEU A 26 -14.33 16.93 -21.97
N THR A 27 -14.71 17.43 -23.14
CA THR A 27 -14.33 16.90 -24.45
C THR A 27 -13.47 17.93 -25.17
N VAL A 28 -12.28 17.53 -25.61
CA VAL A 28 -11.34 18.40 -26.34
C VAL A 28 -11.06 17.76 -27.69
N LYS A 29 -11.32 18.49 -28.77
CA LYS A 29 -11.10 18.07 -30.15
C LYS A 29 -9.99 18.90 -30.78
N GLY A 30 -9.14 18.24 -31.55
CA GLY A 30 -8.09 18.90 -32.32
C GLY A 30 -7.66 18.05 -33.53
N PRO A 31 -6.61 18.48 -34.25
CA PRO A 31 -6.21 17.88 -35.53
C PRO A 31 -5.79 16.41 -35.41
N ARG A 32 -5.27 15.97 -34.25
CA ARG A 32 -4.80 14.59 -34.05
C ARG A 32 -5.85 13.65 -33.46
N GLY A 33 -7.02 14.16 -33.05
CA GLY A 33 -8.10 13.34 -32.48
C GLY A 33 -8.93 14.05 -31.40
N GLU A 34 -9.72 13.25 -30.68
CA GLU A 34 -10.61 13.68 -29.61
C GLU A 34 -10.21 13.04 -28.27
N LEU A 35 -10.23 13.83 -27.19
CA LEU A 35 -10.01 13.34 -25.83
C LEU A 35 -11.21 13.68 -24.94
N ARG A 36 -11.66 12.71 -24.15
CA ARG A 36 -12.74 12.86 -23.18
C ARG A 36 -12.26 12.60 -21.76
N ARG A 37 -12.68 13.43 -20.81
CA ARG A 37 -12.33 13.27 -19.38
C ARG A 37 -13.48 13.64 -18.47
N ASN A 38 -13.82 12.74 -17.54
CA ASN A 38 -14.79 13.02 -16.49
C ASN A 38 -14.14 13.81 -15.33
N LEU A 39 -14.65 15.00 -15.08
CA LEU A 39 -14.23 15.94 -14.05
C LEU A 39 -15.32 16.22 -13.00
N ALA A 40 -16.41 15.46 -12.99
CA ALA A 40 -17.52 15.63 -12.04
C ALA A 40 -17.08 15.55 -10.56
N HIS A 41 -16.04 14.74 -10.29
CA HIS A 41 -15.49 14.55 -8.94
C HIS A 41 -14.71 15.76 -8.40
N ALA A 42 -14.35 16.73 -9.25
CA ALA A 42 -13.52 17.86 -8.86
C ALA A 42 -14.29 18.97 -8.14
N GLY A 43 -15.62 19.03 -8.31
CA GLY A 43 -16.47 20.06 -7.70
C GLY A 43 -16.02 21.48 -8.02
N VAL A 44 -15.57 21.72 -9.26
CA VAL A 44 -15.14 23.04 -9.75
C VAL A 44 -16.03 23.46 -10.92
N GLU A 45 -16.24 24.76 -11.09
CA GLU A 45 -16.95 25.30 -12.25
C GLU A 45 -15.96 25.46 -13.40
N ILE A 46 -16.32 24.94 -14.57
CA ILE A 46 -15.54 25.08 -15.80
C ILE A 46 -16.39 25.87 -16.78
N LYS A 47 -15.90 27.03 -17.20
CA LYS A 47 -16.48 27.84 -18.26
C LYS A 47 -15.56 27.80 -19.47
N VAL A 48 -16.13 27.53 -20.64
CA VAL A 48 -15.40 27.63 -21.91
C VAL A 48 -15.87 28.90 -22.58
N SER A 49 -14.95 29.83 -22.83
CA SER A 49 -15.20 31.12 -23.49
C SER A 49 -14.23 31.25 -24.64
N ASP A 50 -14.72 31.24 -25.88
CA ASP A 50 -14.02 31.42 -27.17
C ASP A 50 -12.48 31.48 -27.10
N GLY A 51 -11.85 30.29 -27.07
CA GLY A 51 -10.38 30.12 -27.05
C GLY A 51 -9.74 30.02 -25.66
N LYS A 52 -10.50 30.20 -24.58
CA LYS A 52 -10.03 30.11 -23.18
C LYS A 52 -10.93 29.20 -22.35
N VAL A 53 -10.32 28.35 -21.54
CA VAL A 53 -11.01 27.55 -20.53
C VAL A 53 -10.72 28.14 -19.16
N VAL A 54 -11.77 28.63 -18.49
CA VAL A 54 -11.70 29.22 -17.16
C VAL A 54 -12.19 28.19 -16.15
N VAL A 55 -11.30 27.77 -15.25
CA VAL A 55 -11.63 26.89 -14.13
C VAL A 55 -11.72 27.76 -12.88
N ARG A 56 -12.92 27.88 -12.29
CA ARG A 56 -13.16 28.78 -11.16
C ARG A 56 -13.91 28.09 -10.02
N ARG A 57 -13.73 28.60 -8.81
CA ARG A 57 -14.58 28.27 -7.66
C ARG A 57 -14.60 29.42 -6.66
N GLU A 58 -15.79 29.73 -6.16
CA GLU A 58 -15.96 30.69 -5.07
C GLU A 58 -15.62 30.04 -3.72
N TRP A 59 -15.06 30.82 -2.81
CA TRP A 59 -14.73 30.39 -1.44
C TRP A 59 -13.89 29.10 -1.38
N ALA A 60 -12.88 28.99 -2.24
CA ALA A 60 -12.06 27.80 -2.34
C ALA A 60 -11.24 27.52 -1.06
N GLY A 61 -11.42 26.32 -0.49
CA GLY A 61 -10.56 25.80 0.58
C GLY A 61 -9.20 25.31 0.05
N LYS A 62 -8.35 24.80 0.94
CA LYS A 62 -7.02 24.30 0.57
C LYS A 62 -7.07 23.15 -0.45
N ARG A 63 -8.05 22.25 -0.31
CA ARG A 63 -8.21 21.09 -1.20
C ARG A 63 -8.69 21.53 -2.57
N GLU A 64 -9.66 22.43 -2.59
CA GLU A 64 -10.31 22.97 -3.78
C GLU A 64 -9.31 23.76 -4.63
N ARG A 65 -8.44 24.56 -3.99
CA ARG A 65 -7.37 25.28 -4.66
C ARG A 65 -6.41 24.34 -5.39
N SER A 66 -6.04 23.21 -4.77
CA SER A 66 -5.24 22.18 -5.42
C SER A 66 -5.99 21.55 -6.60
N MET A 67 -7.30 21.29 -6.47
CA MET A 67 -8.12 20.74 -7.55
C MET A 67 -8.20 21.67 -8.77
N ILE A 68 -8.36 22.98 -8.58
CA ILE A 68 -8.35 23.97 -9.68
C ILE A 68 -7.04 23.86 -10.48
N GLY A 69 -5.90 23.80 -9.78
CA GLY A 69 -4.59 23.63 -10.41
C GLY A 69 -4.46 22.31 -11.19
N THR A 70 -4.95 21.21 -10.62
CA THR A 70 -4.95 19.88 -11.26
C THR A 70 -5.82 19.87 -12.52
N VAL A 71 -7.03 20.44 -12.46
CA VAL A 71 -7.94 20.50 -13.61
C VAL A 71 -7.35 21.37 -14.72
N ALA A 72 -6.82 22.56 -14.39
CA ALA A 72 -6.16 23.41 -15.38
C ALA A 72 -4.98 22.71 -16.06
N ALA A 73 -4.19 21.93 -15.31
CA ALA A 73 -3.10 21.14 -15.88
C ALA A 73 -3.60 20.03 -16.82
N HIS A 74 -4.68 19.35 -16.47
CA HIS A 74 -5.28 18.35 -17.35
C HIS A 74 -5.81 18.96 -18.65
N VAL A 75 -6.49 20.12 -18.59
CA VAL A 75 -6.96 20.82 -19.79
C VAL A 75 -5.79 21.21 -20.70
N LYS A 76 -4.72 21.77 -20.12
CA LYS A 76 -3.51 22.13 -20.87
C LYS A 76 -2.87 20.91 -21.54
N ASN A 77 -2.78 19.78 -20.83
CA ASN A 77 -2.23 18.55 -21.38
C ASN A 77 -3.11 17.95 -22.48
N MET A 78 -4.44 18.01 -22.34
CA MET A 78 -5.37 17.56 -23.37
C MET A 78 -5.22 18.42 -24.64
N ALA A 79 -5.16 19.74 -24.50
CA ALA A 79 -4.98 20.67 -25.62
C ALA A 79 -3.64 20.44 -26.35
N LEU A 80 -2.54 20.29 -25.62
CA LEU A 80 -1.23 19.95 -26.20
C LEU A 80 -1.23 18.58 -26.87
N GLY A 81 -1.93 17.60 -26.29
CA GLY A 81 -2.06 16.24 -26.81
C GLY A 81 -2.78 16.18 -28.15
N VAL A 82 -3.93 16.85 -28.29
CA VAL A 82 -4.69 16.87 -29.55
C VAL A 82 -4.03 17.71 -30.64
N SER A 83 -3.17 18.68 -30.27
CA SER A 83 -2.43 19.52 -31.21
C SER A 83 -1.12 18.85 -31.68
N ARG A 84 -0.18 18.58 -30.76
CA ARG A 84 1.18 18.10 -31.09
C ARG A 84 1.36 16.61 -30.81
N GLY A 85 0.63 16.06 -29.83
CA GLY A 85 0.82 14.71 -29.31
C GLY A 85 2.04 14.60 -28.39
N PHE A 86 2.16 13.47 -27.71
CA PHE A 86 3.26 13.20 -26.78
C PHE A 86 4.14 12.06 -27.30
N THR A 87 5.45 12.23 -27.17
CA THR A 87 6.46 11.21 -27.52
C THR A 87 7.43 11.05 -26.37
N TYR A 88 7.60 9.83 -25.86
CA TYR A 88 8.64 9.46 -24.92
C TYR A 88 9.67 8.59 -25.61
N LYS A 89 10.95 8.94 -25.46
CA LYS A 89 12.08 8.10 -25.85
C LYS A 89 12.63 7.43 -24.60
N LEU A 90 12.56 6.11 -24.54
CA LEU A 90 13.04 5.30 -23.42
C LEU A 90 14.24 4.49 -23.88
N LYS A 91 15.39 4.68 -23.23
CA LYS A 91 16.61 3.93 -23.59
C LYS A 91 16.69 2.60 -22.83
N ILE A 92 16.98 1.53 -23.54
CA ILE A 92 17.32 0.23 -22.96
C ILE A 92 18.77 0.31 -22.48
N VAL A 93 19.00 0.12 -21.18
CA VAL A 93 20.33 0.14 -20.57
C VAL A 93 20.61 -1.21 -19.94
N SER A 94 21.69 -1.86 -20.37
CA SER A 94 22.16 -3.13 -19.84
C SER A 94 23.69 -3.19 -19.83
N SER A 95 24.30 -3.65 -18.73
CA SER A 95 25.75 -3.77 -18.61
C SER A 95 26.29 -5.17 -18.90
N HIS A 96 25.55 -6.23 -18.54
CA HIS A 96 26.05 -7.62 -18.63
C HIS A 96 25.16 -8.52 -19.48
N PHE A 97 23.86 -8.58 -19.17
CA PHE A 97 22.90 -9.36 -19.94
C PHE A 97 22.21 -8.47 -20.98
N PRO A 98 22.35 -8.73 -22.30
CA PRO A 98 21.67 -7.95 -23.33
C PRO A 98 20.15 -8.19 -23.24
N ILE A 99 19.38 -7.10 -23.18
CA ILE A 99 17.93 -7.14 -23.02
C ILE A 99 17.27 -6.99 -24.39
N THR A 100 16.39 -7.92 -24.75
CA THR A 100 15.62 -7.86 -26.00
C THR A 100 14.18 -7.47 -25.70
N VAL A 101 13.67 -6.44 -26.39
CA VAL A 101 12.28 -5.97 -26.25
C VAL A 101 11.52 -6.25 -27.56
N LYS A 102 10.42 -6.98 -27.48
CA LYS A 102 9.51 -7.28 -28.60
C LYS A 102 8.13 -6.72 -28.32
N VAL A 103 7.47 -6.18 -29.35
CA VAL A 103 6.08 -5.70 -29.25
C VAL A 103 5.20 -6.63 -30.08
N SER A 104 4.25 -7.33 -29.44
CA SER A 104 3.29 -8.22 -30.10
C SER A 104 1.95 -8.16 -29.37
N ASP A 105 0.84 -8.18 -30.12
CA ASP A 105 -0.53 -8.34 -29.60
C ASP A 105 -0.93 -7.34 -28.50
N GLY A 106 -0.56 -6.08 -28.68
CA GLY A 106 -0.82 -5.02 -27.68
C GLY A 106 -0.09 -5.24 -26.35
N LYS A 107 0.97 -6.06 -26.36
CA LYS A 107 1.85 -6.31 -25.21
C LYS A 107 3.31 -6.09 -25.61
N VAL A 108 4.10 -5.67 -24.62
CA VAL A 108 5.54 -5.57 -24.71
C VAL A 108 6.14 -6.75 -23.96
N TYR A 109 6.92 -7.56 -24.65
CA TYR A 109 7.68 -8.69 -24.14
C TYR A 109 9.13 -8.24 -23.92
N ILE A 110 9.64 -8.45 -22.71
CA ILE A 110 11.05 -8.25 -22.39
C ILE A 110 11.66 -9.59 -22.07
N GLU A 111 12.58 -10.01 -22.92
CA GLU A 111 13.36 -11.23 -22.79
C GLU A 111 14.72 -10.90 -22.15
N ASN A 112 15.27 -11.87 -21.43
CA ASN A 112 16.61 -11.81 -20.82
C ASN A 112 16.82 -10.64 -19.82
N PHE A 113 15.75 -10.18 -19.17
CA PHE A 113 15.86 -9.15 -18.14
C PHE A 113 16.67 -9.65 -16.93
N ILE A 114 17.90 -9.14 -16.75
CA ILE A 114 18.84 -9.56 -15.68
C ILE A 114 19.11 -11.09 -15.70
N GLY A 115 19.07 -11.73 -16.88
CA GLY A 115 19.30 -13.17 -17.01
C GLY A 115 18.09 -14.04 -16.63
N GLU A 116 16.89 -13.47 -16.50
CA GLU A 116 15.67 -14.26 -16.31
C GLU A 116 15.32 -15.07 -17.57
N ARG A 117 15.11 -16.39 -17.42
CA ARG A 117 14.68 -17.29 -18.52
C ARG A 117 13.23 -17.09 -18.97
N ARG A 118 12.38 -16.44 -18.15
CA ARG A 118 10.97 -16.19 -18.48
C ARG A 118 10.78 -14.74 -18.93
N PRO A 119 10.09 -14.48 -20.05
CA PRO A 119 9.86 -13.11 -20.50
C PRO A 119 8.91 -12.37 -19.56
N ARG A 120 9.18 -11.09 -19.35
CA ARG A 120 8.27 -10.18 -18.65
C ARG A 120 7.31 -9.56 -19.66
N THR A 121 6.02 -9.51 -19.32
CA THR A 121 4.99 -8.96 -20.20
C THR A 121 4.37 -7.71 -19.58
N ALA A 122 4.27 -6.65 -20.38
CA ALA A 122 3.53 -5.43 -20.05
C ALA A 122 2.41 -5.23 -21.07
N LYS A 123 1.21 -4.91 -20.59
CA LYS A 123 0.08 -4.56 -21.46
C LYS A 123 0.20 -3.09 -21.86
N ILE A 124 0.03 -2.79 -23.15
CA ILE A 124 -0.07 -1.42 -23.63
C ILE A 124 -1.45 -0.89 -23.21
N VAL A 125 -1.44 0.26 -22.54
CA VAL A 125 -2.68 0.92 -22.07
C VAL A 125 -3.14 1.94 -23.11
N GLY A 126 -4.41 1.85 -23.55
CA GLY A 126 -5.02 2.83 -24.46
C GLY A 126 -4.46 2.82 -25.88
N ASP A 127 -4.76 3.87 -26.64
CA ASP A 127 -4.39 4.04 -28.05
C ASP A 127 -2.99 4.64 -28.20
N VAL A 128 -1.98 3.87 -27.77
CA VAL A 128 -0.58 4.29 -27.76
C VAL A 128 0.23 3.42 -28.72
N LYS A 129 1.01 4.07 -29.59
CA LYS A 129 1.91 3.40 -30.54
C LYS A 129 3.31 3.27 -29.93
N VAL A 130 3.77 2.04 -29.75
CA VAL A 130 5.12 1.74 -29.26
C VAL A 130 5.97 1.24 -30.43
N LYS A 131 7.09 1.90 -30.69
CA LYS A 131 8.12 1.48 -31.65
C LYS A 131 9.40 1.12 -30.91
N VAL A 132 10.12 0.12 -31.42
CA VAL A 132 11.43 -0.26 -30.90
C VAL A 132 12.44 -0.05 -32.02
N GLU A 133 13.37 0.88 -31.81
CA GLU A 133 14.43 1.25 -32.73
C GLU A 133 15.78 0.99 -32.05
N GLY A 134 16.31 -0.23 -32.21
CA GLY A 134 17.56 -0.65 -31.58
C GLY A 134 17.51 -0.58 -30.06
N GLU A 135 18.27 0.35 -29.47
CA GLU A 135 18.31 0.59 -28.01
C GLU A 135 17.18 1.51 -27.52
N ASP A 136 16.48 2.21 -28.42
CA ASP A 136 15.46 3.18 -28.05
C ASP A 136 14.05 2.62 -28.25
N VAL A 137 13.23 2.73 -27.21
CA VAL A 137 11.80 2.42 -27.23
C VAL A 137 11.04 3.75 -27.27
N ILE A 138 10.38 4.02 -28.41
CA ILE A 138 9.64 5.25 -28.65
C ILE A 138 8.16 4.99 -28.40
N VAL A 139 7.57 5.68 -27.42
CA VAL A 139 6.16 5.59 -27.06
C VAL A 139 5.46 6.87 -27.50
N GLN A 140 4.53 6.77 -28.45
CA GLN A 140 3.79 7.90 -29.03
C GLN A 140 2.30 7.78 -28.73
N GLY A 141 1.65 8.87 -28.32
CA GLY A 141 0.21 8.89 -28.10
C GLY A 141 -0.36 10.28 -27.96
N ILE A 142 -1.69 10.37 -28.00
CA ILE A 142 -2.43 11.64 -27.88
C ILE A 142 -2.62 12.00 -26.40
N ASN A 143 -2.91 11.01 -25.54
CA ASN A 143 -3.12 11.22 -24.11
C ASN A 143 -1.83 11.03 -23.30
N LEU A 144 -1.38 12.09 -22.62
CA LEU A 144 -0.20 12.04 -21.75
C LEU A 144 -0.33 11.01 -20.63
N GLU A 145 -1.52 10.81 -20.08
CA GLU A 145 -1.71 9.88 -18.97
C GLU A 145 -1.53 8.44 -19.41
N ASP A 146 -2.05 8.06 -20.58
CA ASP A 146 -1.89 6.71 -21.08
C ASP A 146 -0.45 6.45 -21.50
N VAL A 147 0.21 7.44 -22.12
CA VAL A 147 1.62 7.36 -22.51
C VAL A 147 2.54 7.25 -21.27
N SER A 148 2.29 8.03 -20.22
CA SER A 148 3.09 8.00 -18.98
C SER A 148 2.75 6.84 -18.04
N ARG A 149 1.53 6.33 -18.08
CA ARG A 149 1.06 5.18 -17.29
C ARG A 149 1.56 3.85 -17.84
N GLN A 150 2.09 3.83 -19.07
CA GLN A 150 2.78 2.64 -19.57
C GLN A 150 3.80 2.23 -18.50
N PRO A 151 3.70 0.99 -17.98
CA PRO A 151 4.59 0.57 -16.93
C PRO A 151 6.02 0.73 -17.45
N PRO A 152 6.94 1.40 -16.71
CA PRO A 152 8.35 1.14 -16.92
C PRO A 152 8.45 -0.36 -16.72
N THR A 153 8.75 -1.11 -17.78
CA THR A 153 8.52 -2.55 -17.83
C THR A 153 9.24 -3.32 -16.70
N SER A 154 10.18 -2.65 -16.00
CA SER A 154 10.88 -3.11 -14.80
C SER A 154 10.17 -2.88 -13.44
N SER A 155 9.29 -1.88 -13.29
CA SER A 155 8.96 -1.31 -11.96
C SER A 155 7.70 -1.87 -11.28
N ARG A 156 6.77 -2.46 -12.04
CA ARG A 156 5.45 -2.85 -11.54
C ARG A 156 5.26 -4.35 -11.31
N GLN A 157 6.29 -5.15 -11.58
CA GLN A 157 6.34 -6.53 -11.09
C GLN A 157 6.93 -6.55 -9.66
N PRO A 158 6.40 -7.41 -8.77
CA PRO A 158 6.83 -7.45 -7.38
C PRO A 158 8.34 -7.66 -7.30
N LYS A 159 9.03 -6.75 -6.59
CA LYS A 159 10.44 -6.89 -6.23
C LYS A 159 10.66 -8.32 -5.74
N SER A 160 11.69 -8.98 -6.26
CA SER A 160 12.04 -10.38 -6.03
C SER A 160 11.89 -10.79 -4.57
N GLY A 161 10.75 -11.41 -4.24
CA GLY A 161 10.64 -12.27 -3.07
C GLY A 161 11.44 -13.53 -3.34
N ARG A 162 12.25 -13.97 -2.36
CA ARG A 162 13.01 -15.22 -2.42
C ARG A 162 12.09 -16.37 -2.86
N LYS A 163 12.48 -17.10 -3.91
CA LYS A 163 11.77 -18.29 -4.39
C LYS A 163 12.30 -19.53 -3.67
N THR A 164 11.39 -20.31 -3.09
CA THR A 164 11.57 -21.75 -2.86
C THR A 164 11.20 -22.51 -4.14
N PRO A 165 11.77 -23.70 -4.41
CA PRO A 165 11.52 -24.45 -5.63
C PRO A 165 10.25 -25.29 -5.53
N GLY A 166 9.57 -25.50 -6.67
CA GLY A 166 8.55 -26.54 -6.84
C GLY A 166 7.16 -26.08 -7.24
N SER A 167 6.86 -26.10 -8.54
CA SER A 167 5.71 -26.79 -9.14
C SER A 167 5.58 -26.43 -10.62
N SER A 168 5.67 -27.45 -11.45
CA SER A 168 5.14 -27.48 -12.81
C SER A 168 3.63 -27.28 -12.75
N SER A 169 3.09 -26.44 -13.62
CA SER A 169 1.65 -26.43 -13.91
C SER A 169 1.45 -26.53 -15.41
N THR A 170 0.82 -27.61 -15.80
CA THR A 170 0.17 -27.85 -17.08
C THR A 170 -0.87 -26.77 -17.35
N ALA A 171 -0.96 -26.38 -18.62
CA ALA A 171 -1.90 -25.39 -19.10
C ALA A 171 -3.34 -25.87 -18.86
N SER A 172 -4.09 -25.14 -18.05
CA SER A 172 -5.55 -25.24 -18.01
C SER A 172 -6.13 -23.97 -18.62
N THR A 173 -6.90 -24.16 -19.67
CA THR A 173 -7.67 -23.13 -20.37
C THR A 173 -8.55 -22.40 -19.36
N SER A 174 -8.25 -21.12 -19.14
CA SER A 174 -9.02 -20.23 -18.26
C SER A 174 -10.35 -19.89 -18.93
N THR A 175 -11.35 -20.77 -18.81
CA THR A 175 -12.75 -20.37 -18.89
C THR A 175 -12.99 -19.34 -17.80
N ARG A 176 -13.23 -18.08 -18.19
CA ARG A 176 -13.59 -17.02 -17.25
C ARG A 176 -14.82 -17.49 -16.49
N LYS A 177 -14.68 -17.77 -15.19
CA LYS A 177 -15.83 -18.00 -14.30
C LYS A 177 -16.79 -16.82 -14.47
N PRO A 178 -18.09 -17.04 -14.72
CA PRO A 178 -19.08 -15.97 -14.67
C PRO A 178 -19.00 -15.28 -13.30
N TRP A 179 -19.28 -13.98 -13.27
CA TRP A 179 -19.42 -13.24 -12.03
C TRP A 179 -20.37 -14.02 -11.14
N ARG A 180 -19.85 -14.58 -10.04
CA ARG A 180 -20.66 -15.39 -9.13
C ARG A 180 -21.72 -14.45 -8.57
N ASP A 181 -22.97 -14.70 -8.91
CA ASP A 181 -24.10 -14.07 -8.23
C ASP A 181 -23.82 -14.14 -6.75
N LYS A 182 -23.79 -12.97 -6.10
CA LYS A 182 -23.68 -12.88 -4.65
C LYS A 182 -24.99 -13.43 -4.08
N GLN A 183 -25.16 -14.75 -4.09
CA GLN A 183 -25.97 -15.38 -3.07
C GLN A 183 -25.46 -14.79 -1.76
N GLU A 184 -26.34 -14.09 -1.05
CA GLU A 184 -26.09 -13.50 0.24
C GLU A 184 -25.79 -14.63 1.22
N MET A 185 -24.57 -15.15 1.17
CA MET A 185 -24.01 -16.03 2.18
C MET A 185 -23.90 -15.16 3.42
N ALA A 186 -24.95 -15.20 4.25
CA ALA A 186 -25.01 -14.49 5.51
C ALA A 186 -23.69 -14.73 6.24
N LYS A 187 -22.92 -13.66 6.47
CA LYS A 187 -21.59 -13.76 7.10
C LYS A 187 -21.76 -14.58 8.38
N PRO A 188 -20.95 -15.63 8.61
CA PRO A 188 -21.10 -16.47 9.79
C PRO A 188 -21.07 -15.59 11.03
N LYS A 189 -22.11 -15.70 11.87
CA LYS A 189 -22.21 -14.91 13.10
C LYS A 189 -21.03 -15.27 13.99
N ILE A 190 -20.11 -14.32 14.16
CA ILE A 190 -18.95 -14.47 15.03
C ILE A 190 -19.45 -14.77 16.47
N PRO A 191 -18.88 -15.77 17.18
CA PRO A 191 -19.23 -16.04 18.57
C PRO A 191 -19.07 -14.80 19.46
N GLU A 192 -19.96 -14.62 20.42
CA GLU A 192 -20.00 -13.43 21.29
C GLU A 192 -18.70 -13.24 22.08
N ALA A 193 -18.12 -14.33 22.60
CA ALA A 193 -16.81 -14.34 23.27
C ALA A 193 -15.69 -13.78 22.36
N GLU A 194 -15.73 -14.09 21.06
CA GLU A 194 -14.74 -13.58 20.12
C GLU A 194 -14.94 -12.09 19.80
N LYS A 195 -16.19 -11.63 19.74
CA LYS A 195 -16.53 -10.20 19.59
C LYS A 195 -16.01 -9.40 20.79
N ALA A 196 -16.25 -9.88 22.02
CA ALA A 196 -15.76 -9.26 23.25
C ALA A 196 -14.22 -9.21 23.28
N ARG A 197 -13.54 -10.26 22.84
CA ARG A 197 -12.07 -10.26 22.71
C ARG A 197 -11.56 -9.23 21.69
N ARG A 198 -12.20 -9.14 20.52
CA ARG A 198 -11.83 -8.19 19.47
C ARG A 198 -12.02 -6.74 19.94
N SER A 199 -13.08 -6.45 20.71
CA SER A 199 -13.29 -5.12 21.28
C SER A 199 -12.21 -4.78 22.31
N LEU A 200 -11.81 -5.73 23.16
CA LEU A 200 -10.72 -5.58 24.12
C LEU A 200 -9.37 -5.33 23.44
N SER A 201 -9.05 -6.10 22.39
CA SER A 201 -7.86 -5.90 21.55
C SER A 201 -7.83 -4.50 20.92
N LYS A 202 -8.97 -4.03 20.40
CA LYS A 202 -9.11 -2.67 19.85
C LYS A 202 -8.86 -1.62 20.93
N LYS A 203 -9.40 -1.80 22.14
CA LYS A 203 -9.18 -0.91 23.29
C LYS A 203 -7.71 -0.87 23.69
N ILE A 204 -7.03 -2.01 23.76
CA ILE A 204 -5.57 -2.09 24.04
C ILE A 204 -4.78 -1.30 23.00
N ARG A 205 -5.08 -1.47 21.71
CA ARG A 205 -4.40 -0.75 20.62
C ARG A 205 -4.61 0.75 20.71
N GLN A 206 -5.84 1.20 20.97
CA GLN A 206 -6.18 2.61 21.15
C GLN A 206 -5.44 3.22 22.35
N THR A 207 -5.46 2.54 23.51
CA THR A 207 -4.73 3.01 24.70
C THR A 207 -3.22 3.07 24.49
N LYS A 208 -2.64 2.15 23.70
CA LYS A 208 -1.21 2.20 23.35
C LYS A 208 -0.89 3.31 22.35
N ALA A 209 -1.76 3.57 21.37
CA ALA A 209 -1.55 4.59 20.36
C ALA A 209 -1.50 6.01 20.95
N GLY A 210 -2.23 6.26 22.05
CA GLY A 210 -2.19 7.55 22.75
C GLY A 210 -0.94 7.80 23.59
N LYS A 211 -0.03 6.83 23.72
CA LYS A 211 1.17 6.96 24.56
C LYS A 211 2.38 7.41 23.74
N PRO A 212 3.19 8.35 24.24
CA PRO A 212 4.43 8.71 23.59
C PRO A 212 5.41 7.53 23.61
N ARG A 213 6.24 7.44 22.58
CA ARG A 213 7.38 6.52 22.58
C ARG A 213 8.45 7.10 23.50
N PHE A 214 8.70 6.45 24.62
CA PHE A 214 9.76 6.84 25.55
C PHE A 214 11.13 6.51 24.94
N ILE A 215 11.84 7.54 24.50
CA ILE A 215 13.17 7.41 23.88
C ILE A 215 14.27 7.92 24.82
N ARG A 216 15.51 7.46 24.64
CA ARG A 216 16.64 7.99 25.39
C ARG A 216 16.94 9.43 25.00
N GLN A 217 17.32 10.25 25.99
CA GLN A 217 17.83 11.60 25.76
C GLN A 217 18.91 11.59 24.66
N GLU A 218 18.77 12.48 23.67
CA GLU A 218 19.71 12.71 22.55
C GLU A 218 19.93 11.51 21.60
N SER A 219 19.10 10.47 21.69
CA SER A 219 19.17 9.34 20.75
C SER A 219 18.89 9.70 19.29
N TRP A 220 18.20 10.82 19.04
CA TRP A 220 17.99 11.35 17.69
C TRP A 220 19.16 12.21 17.19
N ARG A 221 20.03 12.69 18.11
CA ARG A 221 21.17 13.55 17.78
C ARG A 221 22.43 12.75 17.49
N TYR A 222 22.65 11.66 18.23
CA TYR A 222 23.87 10.87 18.15
C TYR A 222 23.61 9.42 17.74
N LYS A 223 24.20 8.96 16.63
CA LYS A 223 24.11 7.57 16.14
C LYS A 223 24.58 6.53 17.16
N ARG A 224 25.55 6.87 18.02
CA ARG A 224 26.05 6.01 19.11
C ARG A 224 25.02 5.77 20.22
N VAL A 225 24.02 6.64 20.35
CA VAL A 225 23.02 6.58 21.42
C VAL A 225 21.75 5.90 20.89
N LYS A 226 21.57 4.63 21.22
CA LYS A 226 20.36 3.88 20.82
C LYS A 226 19.09 4.46 21.47
N PRO A 227 17.92 4.42 20.80
CA PRO A 227 16.66 5.01 21.27
C PRO A 227 15.97 4.22 22.40
N ALA A 228 16.66 3.27 23.04
CA ALA A 228 16.12 2.50 24.16
C ALA A 228 16.05 3.35 25.43
N TRP A 229 14.86 3.47 26.03
CA TRP A 229 14.61 4.26 27.22
C TRP A 229 15.67 4.03 28.33
N ARG A 230 16.19 5.13 28.88
CA ARG A 230 17.04 5.14 30.07
C ARG A 230 16.61 6.33 30.93
N LYS A 231 16.48 6.13 32.25
CA LYS A 231 16.10 7.20 33.18
C LYS A 231 17.14 8.34 33.08
N PRO A 232 16.73 9.57 32.70
CA PRO A 232 17.66 10.69 32.58
C PRO A 232 18.23 11.07 33.94
N ARG A 233 19.50 11.46 33.97
CA ARG A 233 20.27 11.82 35.17
C ARG A 233 20.84 13.24 35.03
N GLY A 234 21.29 13.83 36.14
CA GLY A 234 21.93 15.16 36.17
C GLY A 234 20.95 16.33 36.35
N ILE A 235 21.46 17.47 36.82
CA ILE A 235 20.69 18.70 37.05
C ILE A 235 20.33 19.43 35.74
N ASP A 236 21.20 19.36 34.73
CA ASP A 236 21.01 20.04 33.44
C ASP A 236 20.14 19.26 32.44
N SER A 237 19.76 18.02 32.76
CA SER A 237 18.95 17.22 31.85
C SER A 237 17.57 17.85 31.65
N ARG A 238 17.38 18.42 30.45
CA ARG A 238 16.10 19.02 30.03
C ARG A 238 14.97 18.00 30.00
N MET A 239 15.29 16.73 29.74
CA MET A 239 14.35 15.61 29.78
C MET A 239 13.95 15.23 31.21
N ARG A 240 14.89 15.24 32.17
CA ARG A 240 14.58 15.04 33.61
C ARG A 240 13.71 16.18 34.16
N ARG A 241 14.00 17.41 33.74
CA ARG A 241 13.23 18.61 34.09
C ARG A 241 11.90 18.73 33.32
N SER A 242 11.56 17.75 32.48
CA SER A 242 10.35 17.73 31.64
C SER A 242 10.11 19.03 30.85
N LYS A 243 11.17 19.65 30.31
CA LYS A 243 11.05 20.86 29.50
C LYS A 243 10.32 20.56 28.18
N LYS A 244 9.44 21.48 27.75
CA LYS A 244 8.74 21.42 26.46
C LYS A 244 9.74 21.28 25.30
N GLY A 245 9.40 20.44 24.32
CA GLY A 245 10.25 20.15 23.16
C GLY A 245 11.23 18.99 23.37
N TRP A 246 11.36 18.47 24.60
CA TRP A 246 12.09 17.22 24.87
C TRP A 246 11.12 16.03 24.93
N PRO A 247 11.58 14.80 24.64
CA PRO A 247 10.68 13.66 24.64
C PRO A 247 10.14 13.38 26.04
N ALA A 248 8.95 12.79 26.11
CA ALA A 248 8.30 12.49 27.37
C ALA A 248 9.09 11.45 28.18
N SER A 249 9.04 11.59 29.51
CA SER A 249 9.52 10.58 30.46
C SER A 249 8.34 9.72 30.94
N PRO A 250 8.51 8.40 31.18
CA PRO A 250 7.50 7.57 31.83
C PRO A 250 7.15 8.15 33.20
N SER A 251 5.85 8.30 33.42
CA SER A 251 5.25 8.75 34.67
C SER A 251 4.04 7.86 34.96
N THR A 252 3.53 7.91 36.19
CA THR A 252 2.34 7.17 36.62
C THR A 252 1.10 7.48 35.76
N GLY A 253 0.99 8.70 35.21
CA GLY A 253 -0.11 9.09 34.32
C GLY A 253 -0.16 8.31 32.99
N TYR A 254 0.96 7.71 32.55
CA TYR A 254 1.00 6.87 31.36
C TYR A 254 0.68 5.39 31.64
N ARG A 255 0.27 5.04 32.86
CA ARG A 255 -0.08 3.65 33.23
C ARG A 255 -1.32 3.18 32.46
N THR A 256 -1.34 1.91 32.02
CA THR A 256 -2.54 1.31 31.43
C THR A 256 -3.61 1.05 32.50
N PRO A 257 -4.92 1.25 32.21
CA PRO A 257 -6.01 0.85 33.09
C PRO A 257 -5.88 -0.61 33.54
N LYS A 258 -6.29 -0.90 34.78
CA LYS A 258 -6.15 -2.23 35.40
C LYS A 258 -6.82 -3.34 34.57
N SER A 259 -7.95 -3.05 33.95
CA SER A 259 -8.74 -3.99 33.13
C SER A 259 -8.00 -4.54 31.91
N ILE A 260 -7.07 -3.76 31.32
CA ILE A 260 -6.32 -4.14 30.12
C ILE A 260 -4.83 -4.35 30.39
N ARG A 261 -4.40 -4.08 31.63
CA ARG A 261 -3.01 -4.21 32.04
C ARG A 261 -2.64 -5.69 32.01
N SER A 262 -1.43 -5.98 31.50
CA SER A 262 -0.89 -7.34 31.37
C SER A 262 -1.57 -8.23 30.32
N LEU A 263 -2.55 -7.73 29.57
CA LEU A 263 -3.12 -8.46 28.43
C LEU A 263 -2.24 -8.32 27.18
N HIS A 264 -2.15 -9.40 26.39
CA HIS A 264 -1.54 -9.40 25.08
C HIS A 264 -2.36 -8.53 24.10
N PRO A 265 -1.77 -7.90 23.06
CA PRO A 265 -2.50 -7.12 22.08
C PRO A 265 -3.68 -7.83 21.41
N SER A 266 -3.71 -9.16 21.37
CA SER A 266 -4.86 -9.92 20.85
C SER A 266 -6.02 -10.07 21.85
N GLY A 267 -5.87 -9.60 23.08
CA GLY A 267 -6.89 -9.64 24.14
C GLY A 267 -6.80 -10.83 25.10
N PHE A 268 -5.84 -11.75 24.92
CA PHE A 268 -5.63 -12.87 25.84
C PHE A 268 -4.71 -12.51 27.01
N SER A 269 -4.86 -13.20 28.13
CA SER A 269 -3.84 -13.30 29.19
C SER A 269 -2.75 -14.27 28.74
N GLU A 270 -1.48 -13.87 28.88
CA GLU A 270 -0.36 -14.74 28.51
C GLU A 270 -0.07 -15.73 29.64
N ALA A 271 -0.12 -17.04 29.34
CA ALA A 271 0.36 -18.10 30.21
C ALA A 271 1.73 -18.56 29.72
N LEU A 272 2.76 -18.45 30.57
CA LEU A 272 4.10 -18.94 30.27
C LEU A 272 4.19 -20.42 30.65
N VAL A 273 4.50 -21.28 29.67
CA VAL A 273 4.46 -22.73 29.81
C VAL A 273 5.85 -23.33 29.62
N HIS A 274 6.25 -24.23 30.51
CA HIS A 274 7.54 -24.92 30.51
C HIS A 274 7.40 -26.41 30.20
N ARG A 275 6.31 -27.03 30.65
CA ARG A 275 5.99 -28.45 30.46
C ARG A 275 4.55 -28.62 30.02
N VAL A 276 4.25 -29.81 29.53
CA VAL A 276 2.90 -30.22 29.10
C VAL A 276 1.85 -30.02 30.20
N GLU A 277 2.21 -30.37 31.44
CA GLU A 277 1.30 -30.26 32.59
C GLU A 277 0.84 -28.83 32.88
N ASP A 278 1.63 -27.81 32.53
CA ASP A 278 1.25 -26.40 32.76
C ASP A 278 0.11 -25.95 31.81
N LEU A 279 -0.26 -26.77 30.84
CA LEU A 279 -1.43 -26.55 29.98
C LEU A 279 -2.75 -26.89 30.71
N LYS A 280 -2.68 -27.74 31.75
CA LYS A 280 -3.85 -28.14 32.53
C LYS A 280 -4.39 -26.92 33.30
N GLY A 281 -5.69 -26.67 33.19
CA GLY A 281 -6.37 -25.54 33.83
C GLY A 281 -6.37 -24.22 33.05
N LEU A 282 -5.78 -24.19 31.84
CA LEU A 282 -5.87 -23.01 30.96
C LEU A 282 -7.17 -23.02 30.15
N ASN A 283 -7.90 -21.90 30.19
CA ASN A 283 -9.11 -21.72 29.38
C ASN A 283 -8.77 -21.14 27.97
N PRO A 284 -9.20 -21.79 26.87
CA PRO A 284 -8.99 -21.33 25.48
C PRO A 284 -9.52 -19.95 25.12
N GLN A 285 -10.55 -19.48 25.83
CA GLN A 285 -11.16 -18.19 25.52
C GLN A 285 -10.38 -17.01 26.11
N THR A 286 -9.77 -17.20 27.28
CA THR A 286 -9.11 -16.13 28.02
C THR A 286 -7.59 -16.18 27.92
N HIS A 287 -7.00 -17.38 27.88
CA HIS A 287 -5.55 -17.58 27.92
C HIS A 287 -4.96 -17.83 26.53
N ALA A 288 -3.76 -17.33 26.32
CA ALA A 288 -2.89 -17.70 25.21
C ALA A 288 -1.56 -18.21 25.76
N VAL A 289 -1.06 -19.29 25.17
CA VAL A 289 0.15 -19.97 25.62
C VAL A 289 1.37 -19.35 24.96
N ARG A 290 2.38 -19.00 25.77
CA ARG A 290 3.73 -18.72 25.31
C ARG A 290 4.67 -19.80 25.85
N ILE A 291 5.28 -20.56 24.95
CA ILE A 291 6.24 -21.60 25.33
C ILE A 291 7.57 -20.94 25.71
N ALA A 292 8.07 -21.20 26.92
CA ALA A 292 9.29 -20.60 27.43
C ALA A 292 10.52 -20.87 26.54
N GLY A 293 11.47 -19.95 26.52
CA GLY A 293 12.68 -20.05 25.69
C GLY A 293 13.64 -21.17 26.10
N SER A 294 13.58 -21.60 27.37
CA SER A 294 14.37 -22.71 27.92
C SER A 294 13.89 -24.10 27.48
N VAL A 295 12.71 -24.21 26.85
CA VAL A 295 12.16 -25.50 26.41
C VAL A 295 12.82 -25.93 25.10
N GLY A 296 13.42 -27.12 25.11
CA GLY A 296 14.07 -27.72 23.93
C GLY A 296 13.11 -28.05 22.79
N LYS A 297 13.60 -28.10 21.54
CA LYS A 297 12.79 -28.24 20.32
C LYS A 297 11.78 -29.40 20.37
N ARG A 298 12.19 -30.58 20.84
CA ARG A 298 11.33 -31.77 20.96
C ARG A 298 10.12 -31.50 21.87
N LYS A 299 10.37 -31.07 23.11
CA LYS A 299 9.32 -30.71 24.08
C LYS A 299 8.44 -29.57 23.60
N ARG A 300 8.97 -28.61 22.82
CA ARG A 300 8.16 -27.54 22.23
C ARG A 300 7.12 -28.07 21.26
N VAL A 301 7.44 -29.10 20.48
CA VAL A 301 6.48 -29.74 19.55
C VAL A 301 5.41 -30.50 20.32
N GLU A 302 5.79 -31.21 21.38
CA GLU A 302 4.86 -31.91 22.28
C GLU A 302 3.86 -30.94 22.92
N ILE A 303 4.36 -29.87 23.57
CA ILE A 303 3.52 -28.82 24.16
C ILE A 303 2.63 -28.15 23.11
N PHE A 304 3.13 -27.95 21.89
CA PHE A 304 2.36 -27.34 20.82
C PHE A 304 1.18 -28.22 20.38
N ARG A 305 1.42 -29.51 20.16
CA ARG A 305 0.37 -30.47 19.76
C ARG A 305 -0.73 -30.58 20.82
N GLU A 306 -0.36 -30.62 22.10
CA GLU A 306 -1.33 -30.68 23.20
C GLU A 306 -2.06 -29.35 23.41
N ALA A 307 -1.39 -28.22 23.21
CA ALA A 307 -2.07 -26.93 23.22
C ALA A 307 -3.10 -26.82 22.07
N GLU A 308 -2.79 -27.37 20.88
CA GLU A 308 -3.74 -27.40 19.76
C GLU A 308 -4.93 -28.32 20.03
N SER A 309 -4.72 -29.50 20.62
CA SER A 309 -5.83 -30.40 20.98
C SER A 309 -6.77 -29.79 22.01
N LEU A 310 -6.22 -29.01 22.95
CA LEU A 310 -7.00 -28.24 23.93
C LEU A 310 -7.60 -26.93 23.36
N GLY A 311 -7.33 -26.60 22.09
CA GLY A 311 -7.81 -25.37 21.45
C GLY A 311 -7.16 -24.08 21.96
N LEU A 312 -6.03 -24.17 22.68
CA LEU A 312 -5.30 -23.03 23.23
C LEU A 312 -4.51 -22.31 22.13
N LYS A 313 -4.57 -20.97 22.10
CA LYS A 313 -3.81 -20.19 21.12
C LYS A 313 -2.34 -20.10 21.53
N VAL A 314 -1.43 -20.68 20.74
CA VAL A 314 0.01 -20.55 20.95
C VAL A 314 0.58 -19.30 20.25
N LEU A 315 1.30 -18.46 20.99
CA LEU A 315 1.86 -17.19 20.50
C LEU A 315 3.19 -17.34 19.75
N ASN A 316 3.97 -18.37 20.08
CA ASN A 316 5.29 -18.64 19.50
C ASN A 316 5.41 -20.11 19.04
N PRO A 317 4.65 -20.50 17.99
CA PRO A 317 4.65 -21.87 17.51
C PRO A 317 6.07 -22.33 17.10
N PRO A 318 6.46 -23.58 17.38
CA PRO A 318 7.70 -24.14 16.88
C PRO A 318 7.65 -24.26 15.34
N LYS A 319 8.80 -24.20 14.68
CA LYS A 319 8.89 -24.57 13.26
C LYS A 319 8.75 -26.08 13.16
N ILE A 320 7.64 -26.56 12.63
CA ILE A 320 7.42 -27.96 12.33
C ILE A 320 7.91 -28.19 10.90
N VAL A 321 8.86 -29.10 10.71
CA VAL A 321 9.15 -29.67 9.40
C VAL A 321 8.19 -30.85 9.29
N GLU A 322 7.15 -30.75 8.47
CA GLU A 322 6.28 -31.90 8.23
C GLU A 322 7.10 -32.98 7.51
N ALA A 323 7.44 -34.05 8.22
CA ALA A 323 7.96 -35.25 7.60
C ALA A 323 6.78 -36.00 6.96
N GLY A 324 6.72 -36.05 5.62
CA GLY A 324 5.92 -37.02 4.87
C GLY A 324 4.40 -36.78 4.80
N LYS A 325 3.97 -36.00 3.80
CA LYS A 325 2.72 -36.26 3.05
C LYS A 325 3.07 -36.36 1.57
N GLY A 326 3.83 -37.40 1.24
CA GLY A 326 3.88 -38.00 -0.08
C GLY A 326 3.39 -39.43 0.09
N GLU A 327 2.55 -39.89 -0.84
CA GLU A 327 2.03 -41.26 -0.97
C GLU A 327 0.87 -41.64 -0.03
N ALA A 328 -0.35 -41.31 -0.48
CA ALA A 328 -1.52 -42.21 -0.46
C ALA A 328 -2.68 -41.50 -1.18
N GLY A 329 -3.03 -42.00 -2.37
CA GLY A 329 -4.15 -41.51 -3.20
C GLY A 329 -3.72 -41.10 -4.60
#